data_AF-A0A2A2D0L8-F1
#
_entry.id   AF-A0A2A2D0L8-F1
#
_cell.length_a   1.000
_cell.length_b   1.000
_cell.length_c   1.000
_cell.angle_alpha   90.00
_cell.angle_beta   90.00
_cell.angle_gamma   90.00
#
_symmetry.space_group_name_H-M   'P 1'
#
loop_
_entity.id
_entity.type
_entity.pdbx_description
1 polymer ?
#
loop_
_entity_poly.entity_id
_entity_poly.type
_entity_poly.pdbx_seq_one_letter_code
_entity_poly.pdbx_strand_id
1 'polypeptide(L)' 'NAAAVTPGGPADKAGLKPGDVITKLDGTAIDSGPTLISEIWTHRPGDKVTLTYTRDGKQATTEVVLGERKGD' A
#
# COMPACT_ATOMS: atom_id res chain seq x y z
N ASN A 1 8.10 14.62 -2.38
CA ASN A 1 8.84 13.77 -3.34
C ASN A 1 9.27 12.50 -2.64
N ALA A 2 9.16 11.36 -3.33
CA ALA A 2 9.44 9.99 -2.90
C ALA A 2 8.37 9.30 -2.02
N ALA A 3 7.38 8.72 -2.69
CA ALA A 3 6.77 7.45 -2.28
C ALA A 3 7.85 6.34 -2.37
N ALA A 4 8.85 6.41 -1.50
CA ALA A 4 9.84 5.34 -1.38
C ALA A 4 9.18 4.23 -0.58
N VAL A 5 8.91 3.11 -1.25
CA VAL A 5 8.55 1.85 -0.59
C VAL A 5 9.58 1.63 0.52
N THR A 6 9.14 1.68 1.78
CA THR A 6 10.04 1.51 2.92
C THR A 6 10.51 0.07 2.94
N PRO A 7 11.83 -0.20 2.91
CA PRO A 7 12.37 -1.57 2.96
C PRO A 7 11.87 -2.28 4.22
N GLY A 8 11.31 -3.48 4.09
CA GLY A 8 10.73 -4.24 5.21
C GLY A 8 9.31 -3.81 5.63
N GLY A 9 8.73 -2.81 4.98
CA GLY A 9 7.34 -2.41 5.16
C GLY A 9 6.34 -3.38 4.53
N PRO A 10 5.03 -3.24 4.83
CA PRO A 10 3.98 -4.08 4.25
C PRO A 10 3.97 -4.07 2.71
N ALA A 11 4.22 -2.90 2.11
CA ALA A 11 4.30 -2.75 0.66
C ALA A 11 5.45 -3.54 0.03
N ASP A 12 6.62 -3.55 0.68
CA ASP A 12 7.80 -4.31 0.24
C ASP A 12 7.55 -5.82 0.33
N LYS A 13 6.95 -6.27 1.45
CA LYS A 13 6.52 -7.67 1.65
C LYS A 13 5.46 -8.13 0.64
N ALA A 14 4.64 -7.20 0.16
CA ALA A 14 3.63 -7.43 -0.85
C ALA A 14 4.18 -7.48 -2.29
N GLY A 15 5.47 -7.23 -2.49
CA GLY A 15 6.09 -7.16 -3.81
C GLY A 15 5.75 -5.88 -4.60
N LEU A 16 5.29 -4.83 -3.91
CA LEU A 16 5.15 -3.51 -4.50
C LEU A 16 6.53 -2.93 -4.77
N LYS A 17 6.64 -2.26 -5.91
CA LYS A 17 7.88 -1.67 -6.41
C LYS A 17 7.73 -0.17 -6.47
N PRO A 18 8.83 0.58 -6.32
CA PRO A 18 8.85 2.00 -6.65
C PRO A 18 8.33 2.21 -8.08
N GLY A 19 7.35 3.10 -8.24
CA GLY A 19 6.65 3.33 -9.51
C GLY A 19 5.25 2.73 -9.59
N ASP A 20 4.87 1.86 -8.65
CA ASP A 20 3.49 1.39 -8.54
C ASP A 20 2.57 2.52 -8.06
N VAL A 21 1.49 2.73 -8.80
CA VAL A 21 0.45 3.69 -8.40
C VAL A 21 -0.69 2.93 -7.76
N ILE A 22 -0.84 3.10 -6.45
CA ILE A 22 -1.97 2.54 -5.72
C ILE A 22 -3.24 3.30 -6.11
N THR A 23 -4.30 2.56 -6.44
CA THR A 23 -5.59 3.12 -6.88
C THR A 23 -6.73 2.71 -5.96
N LYS A 24 -6.64 1.56 -5.28
CA LYS A 24 -7.63 1.11 -4.29
C LYS A 24 -7.00 0.31 -3.17
N LEU A 25 -7.61 0.38 -1.98
CA LEU A 25 -7.34 -0.48 -0.83
C LEU A 25 -8.68 -0.99 -0.31
N ASP A 26 -8.84 -2.31 -0.24
CA ASP A 26 -10.05 -2.99 0.26
C ASP A 26 -11.37 -2.53 -0.38
N GLY A 27 -11.29 -2.13 -1.66
CA GLY A 27 -12.42 -1.57 -2.41
C GLY A 27 -12.60 -0.05 -2.25
N THR A 28 -11.96 0.57 -1.26
CA THR A 28 -11.88 2.03 -1.08
C THR A 28 -10.93 2.63 -2.11
N ALA A 29 -11.37 3.66 -2.82
CA ALA A 29 -10.52 4.40 -3.75
C ALA A 29 -9.44 5.17 -2.97
N ILE A 30 -8.19 5.00 -3.39
CA ILE A 30 -7.04 5.68 -2.81
C ILE A 30 -6.47 6.59 -3.88
N ASP A 31 -6.67 7.88 -3.69
CA ASP A 31 -6.30 8.94 -4.61
C ASP A 31 -5.01 9.65 -4.19
N SER A 32 -4.51 9.42 -2.98
CA SER A 32 -3.29 10.06 -2.48
C SER A 32 -2.60 9.25 -1.36
N GLY A 33 -1.28 9.44 -1.25
CA GLY A 33 -0.45 8.81 -0.21
C GLY A 33 -0.90 9.07 1.23
N PRO A 34 -1.35 10.29 1.61
CA PRO A 34 -1.90 10.55 2.94
C PRO A 34 -3.18 9.77 3.23
N THR A 35 -4.09 9.63 2.25
CA THR A 35 -5.31 8.83 2.37
C THR A 35 -4.97 7.37 2.64
N LEU A 36 -4.00 6.82 1.89
CA LEU A 36 -3.49 5.48 2.13
C LEU A 36 -2.97 5.30 3.56
N ILE A 37 -2.17 6.25 4.04
CA ILE A 37 -1.64 6.21 5.40
C ILE A 37 -2.79 6.24 6.40
N SER A 38 -3.71 7.21 6.33
CA SER A 38 -4.85 7.29 7.24
C SER A 38 -5.68 6.01 7.26
N GLU A 39 -5.91 5.39 6.11
CA GLU A 39 -6.64 4.12 6.01
C GLU A 39 -5.85 2.97 6.67
N ILE A 40 -4.53 2.89 6.46
CA ILE A 40 -3.71 1.90 7.17
C ILE A 40 -3.77 2.11 8.70
N TRP A 41 -3.87 3.35 9.16
CA TRP A 41 -4.01 3.70 10.58
C TRP A 41 -5.40 3.40 11.16
N THR A 42 -6.45 3.31 10.35
CA THR A 42 -7.78 2.86 10.79
C THR A 42 -7.86 1.34 10.92
N HIS A 43 -7.01 0.60 10.19
CA HIS A 43 -6.86 -0.85 10.30
C HIS A 43 -5.84 -1.26 11.36
N ARG A 44 -5.91 -2.52 11.81
CA ARG A 44 -4.96 -3.01 12.83
C ARG A 44 -3.72 -3.61 12.16
N PRO A 45 -2.55 -3.50 12.81
CA PRO A 45 -1.41 -4.29 12.39
C PRO A 45 -1.72 -5.79 12.41
N GLY A 46 -1.33 -6.48 11.33
CA GLY A 46 -1.64 -7.87 11.09
C GLY A 46 -2.88 -8.10 10.23
N ASP A 47 -3.69 -7.06 9.96
CA ASP A 47 -4.82 -7.18 9.04
C ASP A 47 -4.34 -7.39 7.59
N LYS A 48 -5.09 -8.24 6.88
CA LYS A 48 -4.91 -8.48 5.45
C LYS A 48 -5.83 -7.55 4.69
N VAL A 49 -5.26 -6.71 3.83
CA VAL A 49 -6.02 -5.81 2.96
C VAL A 49 -5.69 -6.09 1.50
N THR A 50 -6.69 -5.92 0.63
CA THR A 50 -6.48 -6.07 -0.81
C THR A 50 -6.06 -4.74 -1.43
N LEU A 51 -4.86 -4.67 -1.99
CA LEU A 51 -4.36 -3.47 -2.66
C LEU A 51 -4.43 -3.62 -4.17
N THR A 52 -5.03 -2.64 -4.83
CA THR A 52 -5.05 -2.51 -6.28
C THR A 52 -4.06 -1.44 -6.70
N TYR A 53 -3.10 -1.82 -7.55
CA TYR A 53 -2.08 -0.93 -8.06
C TYR A 53 -2.00 -1.00 -9.58
N THR A 54 -1.48 0.06 -10.17
CA THR A 54 -1.20 0.14 -11.60
C THR A 54 0.30 0.20 -11.81
N ARG A 55 0.83 -0.75 -12.59
CA ARG A 55 2.24 -0.85 -12.98
C ARG A 55 2.32 -0.88 -14.50
N ASP A 56 3.06 0.04 -15.10
CA ASP A 56 3.20 0.15 -16.57
C ASP A 56 1.85 0.22 -17.31
N GLY A 57 0.86 0.90 -16.72
CA GLY A 57 -0.49 1.02 -17.27
C GLY A 57 -1.36 -0.25 -17.13
N LYS A 58 -0.84 -1.31 -16.51
CA LYS A 58 -1.60 -2.53 -16.19
C LYS A 58 -2.04 -2.49 -14.74
N GLN A 59 -3.33 -2.72 -14.52
CA GLN A 59 -3.87 -2.86 -13.18
C GLN A 59 -3.62 -4.28 -12.66
N ALA A 60 -3.16 -4.37 -11.42
CA ALA A 60 -2.92 -5.61 -10.71
C ALA A 60 -3.40 -5.47 -9.27
N THR A 61 -3.73 -6.59 -8.65
CA THR A 61 -4.16 -6.69 -7.26
C THR A 61 -3.19 -7.58 -6.50
N THR A 62 -2.87 -7.19 -5.27
CA THR A 62 -2.05 -7.97 -4.36
C THR A 62 -2.64 -7.89 -2.95
N GLU A 63 -2.53 -8.98 -2.19
CA GLU A 63 -2.95 -9.02 -0.80
C GLU A 63 -1.77 -8.57 0.07
N VAL A 64 -2.00 -7.60 0.94
CA VAL A 64 -0.96 -6.99 1.76
C VAL A 64 -1.34 -7.16 3.21
N VAL A 65 -0.43 -7.74 3.99
CA VAL A 65 -0.56 -7.75 5.44
C VAL A 65 -0.03 -6.42 5.96
N LEU A 66 -0.88 -5.61 6.57
CA LEU A 66 -0.52 -4.35 7.19
C LEU A 66 0.44 -4.62 8.36
N GLY A 67 1.74 -4.44 8.14
CA GLY A 67 2.73 -4.39 9.21
C GLY A 67 2.74 -2.98 9.80
N GLU A 68 2.94 -2.88 11.11
CA GLU A 68 3.22 -1.59 11.75
C GLU A 68 4.29 -0.86 10.93
N ARG A 69 3.98 0.37 10.51
CA ARG A 69 5.00 1.31 10.10
C ARG A 69 5.84 1.55 11.36
N LYS A 70 6.92 0.78 11.54
CA LYS A 70 8.05 1.23 12.36
C LYS A 70 8.58 2.47 11.64
N GLY A 71 8.00 3.61 12.01
CA GLY A 71 8.45 4.91 11.56
C GLY A 71 9.81 5.18 12.19
N ASP A 72 10.75 5.55 11.33
CA ASP A 72 12.05 6.16 11.59
C ASP A 72 13.04 5.43 12.52
#